data_AF-A0ABD1EB52-F1
#
_entry.id   AF-A0ABD1EB52-F1
#
_cell.length_a   1.000
_cell.length_b   1.000
_cell.length_c   1.000
_cell.angle_alpha   90.00
_cell.angle_beta   90.00
_cell.angle_gamma   90.00
#
_symmetry.space_group_name_H-M   'P 1'
#
loop_
_entity.id
_entity.type
_entity.pdbx_description
1 polymer ?
#
loop_
_entity_poly.entity_id
_entity_poly.type
_entity_poly.pdbx_seq_one_letter_code
_entity_poly.pdbx_strand_id
1 'polypeptide(L)'
;MLSQNIELPFLPQYKTEQIGDGPTIKVTWFEPRFSQSHYKIHNRSNGSNACTLIVIIMAYKCHTYNVIVNDPNENLNIRLIHLLAISMLEGNAIHEELQLKNLLNDPNLNVPEALKYTKQKSSNLVEWKSAIYMERLSRSLYDNIRHNYKEWLKSAKNPYEDLYVLLIADSRTVLFLFQAKSNTVSKPQPVIH
;
A
#
# COMPACT_ATOMS: atom_id res chain seq x y z
N MET A 1 2.49 8.89 21.83
CA MET A 1 1.12 9.44 21.93
C MET A 1 0.46 9.26 20.57
N LEU A 2 -0.57 8.40 20.47
CA LEU A 2 -1.39 8.27 19.26
C LEU A 2 -2.06 9.63 18.99
N SER A 3 -1.82 10.19 17.81
CA SER A 3 -2.57 11.36 17.36
C SER A 3 -4.05 10.98 17.27
N GLN A 4 -4.82 11.56 18.19
CA GLN A 4 -6.22 11.96 18.13
C GLN A 4 -7.00 11.48 16.88
N ASN A 5 -8.08 10.74 17.13
CA ASN A 5 -9.23 10.44 16.26
C ASN A 5 -9.17 11.11 14.89
N ILE A 6 -8.50 10.48 13.91
CA ILE A 6 -8.64 10.86 12.51
C ILE A 6 -10.04 10.43 12.10
N GLU A 7 -10.97 11.37 12.04
CA GLU A 7 -12.33 11.13 11.58
C GLU A 7 -12.30 10.88 10.07
N LEU A 8 -12.89 9.76 9.64
CA LEU A 8 -12.94 9.41 8.23
C LEU A 8 -13.97 10.31 7.52
N PRO A 9 -13.62 10.98 6.42
CA PRO A 9 -14.56 11.80 5.66
C PRO A 9 -15.82 11.04 5.24
N PHE A 10 -15.65 9.78 4.85
CA PHE A 10 -16.72 8.82 4.56
C PHE A 10 -16.14 7.40 4.51
N LEU A 11 -17.02 6.40 4.63
CA LEU A 11 -16.68 5.01 4.28
C LEU A 11 -17.00 4.77 2.81
N PRO A 12 -16.04 4.25 2.02
CA PRO A 12 -16.25 4.15 0.59
C PRO A 12 -17.23 3.05 0.23
N GLN A 13 -18.05 3.32 -0.79
CA GLN A 13 -18.74 2.25 -1.49
C GLN A 13 -17.72 1.41 -2.29
N TYR A 14 -17.98 0.10 -2.37
CA TYR A 14 -17.14 -0.80 -3.14
C TYR A 14 -17.96 -1.93 -3.77
N LYS A 15 -17.49 -2.41 -4.92
CA LYS A 15 -17.99 -3.61 -5.59
C LYS A 15 -16.90 -4.66 -5.60
N THR A 16 -17.27 -5.92 -5.41
CA THR A 16 -16.33 -7.03 -5.55
C THR A 16 -16.76 -7.96 -6.67
N GLU A 17 -15.80 -8.42 -7.46
CA GLU A 17 -16.00 -9.43 -8.48
C GLU A 17 -14.91 -10.51 -8.43
N GLN A 18 -15.24 -11.67 -8.96
CA GLN A 18 -14.35 -12.80 -9.09
C GLN A 18 -13.97 -12.95 -10.56
N ILE A 19 -12.67 -13.04 -10.85
CA ILE A 19 -12.12 -13.12 -12.21
C ILE A 19 -11.31 -14.41 -12.36
N GLY A 20 -11.56 -15.13 -13.46
CA GLY A 20 -10.75 -16.26 -13.94
C GLY A 20 -11.50 -17.60 -13.97
N ASP A 21 -11.06 -18.48 -14.88
CA ASP A 21 -11.54 -19.87 -15.02
C ASP A 21 -10.73 -20.87 -14.15
N GLY A 22 -9.88 -20.36 -13.25
CA GLY A 22 -8.93 -21.09 -12.39
C GLY A 22 -8.90 -20.53 -10.96
N PRO A 23 -7.75 -20.48 -10.23
CA PRO A 23 -7.74 -19.95 -8.86
C PRO A 23 -8.31 -18.53 -8.85
N THR A 24 -9.41 -18.36 -8.12
CA THR A 24 -10.29 -17.21 -8.21
C THR A 24 -9.58 -15.94 -7.75
N ILE A 25 -9.39 -14.98 -8.65
CA ILE A 25 -8.90 -13.65 -8.27
C ILE A 25 -10.11 -12.84 -7.81
N LYS A 26 -10.09 -12.42 -6.55
CA LYS A 26 -11.07 -11.48 -6.02
C LYS A 26 -10.59 -10.05 -6.19
N VAL A 27 -11.35 -9.26 -6.93
CA VAL A 27 -11.04 -7.85 -7.18
C VAL A 27 -12.10 -6.99 -6.52
N THR A 28 -11.67 -6.13 -5.59
CA THR A 28 -12.54 -5.11 -4.98
C THR A 28 -12.23 -3.74 -5.57
N TRP A 29 -13.24 -3.14 -6.20
CA TRP A 29 -13.22 -1.81 -6.78
C TRP A 29 -13.88 -0.83 -5.83
N PHE A 30 -13.17 0.23 -5.44
CA PHE A 30 -13.74 1.32 -4.65
C PHE A 30 -14.32 2.40 -5.56
N GLU A 31 -15.27 3.17 -5.03
CA GLU A 31 -15.81 4.33 -5.73
C GLU A 31 -14.72 5.37 -6.06
N PRO A 32 -14.83 6.13 -7.17
CA PRO A 32 -13.78 7.04 -7.64
C PRO A 32 -13.33 8.10 -6.62
N ARG A 33 -14.24 8.52 -5.72
CA ARG A 33 -13.94 9.51 -4.68
C ARG A 33 -13.03 8.94 -3.58
N PHE A 34 -12.96 7.62 -3.44
CA PHE A 34 -12.02 6.95 -2.55
C PHE A 34 -10.67 6.77 -3.24
N SER A 35 -10.03 7.90 -3.51
CA SER A 35 -8.74 7.99 -4.18
C SER A 35 -7.86 8.98 -3.45
N GLN A 36 -6.56 8.82 -3.60
CA GLN A 36 -5.58 9.70 -2.96
C GLN A 36 -5.78 11.20 -3.29
N SER A 37 -6.22 11.53 -4.50
CA SER A 37 -6.47 12.90 -4.93
C SER A 37 -7.72 13.52 -4.29
N HIS A 38 -8.72 12.71 -3.95
CA HIS A 38 -10.03 13.17 -3.48
C HIS A 38 -10.28 12.90 -1.99
N TYR A 39 -9.59 11.92 -1.41
CA TYR A 39 -9.75 11.51 -0.02
C TYR A 39 -8.81 12.33 0.89
N LYS A 40 -9.25 13.55 1.21
CA LYS A 40 -8.51 14.54 2.01
C LYS A 40 -9.45 15.23 3.00
N ILE A 41 -8.90 15.70 4.13
CA ILE A 41 -9.66 16.48 5.14
C ILE A 41 -9.84 17.94 4.68
N HIS A 42 -8.94 18.46 3.83
CA HIS A 42 -8.94 19.85 3.38
C HIS A 42 -9.05 19.95 1.85
N ASN A 43 -10.01 20.74 1.35
CA ASN A 43 -10.27 21.02 -0.08
C ASN A 43 -9.22 21.98 -0.69
N ARG A 44 -7.93 21.68 -0.58
CA ARG A 44 -6.89 22.44 -1.29
C ARG A 44 -6.54 21.71 -2.59
N SER A 45 -6.81 22.37 -3.70
CA SER A 45 -6.67 21.83 -5.06
C SER A 45 -5.21 21.61 -5.44
N ASN A 46 -4.88 20.35 -5.69
CA ASN A 46 -4.04 19.81 -6.78
C ASN A 46 -3.72 18.34 -6.43
N GLY A 47 -3.55 17.49 -7.44
CA GLY A 47 -3.29 16.06 -7.26
C GLY A 47 -2.20 15.79 -6.22
N SER A 48 -2.36 14.70 -5.46
CA SER A 48 -1.37 14.28 -4.47
C SER A 48 -0.43 13.24 -5.09
N ASN A 49 0.86 13.34 -4.80
CA ASN A 49 1.92 12.40 -5.19
C ASN A 49 2.48 11.61 -3.98
N ALA A 50 1.66 11.49 -2.94
CA ALA A 50 1.89 10.71 -1.72
C ALA A 50 1.76 9.18 -1.85
N CYS A 51 1.65 8.58 -3.04
CA CYS A 51 1.29 7.16 -3.19
C CYS A 51 2.27 6.22 -2.48
N THR A 52 3.57 6.49 -2.53
CA THR A 52 4.60 5.73 -1.81
C THR A 52 4.49 5.88 -0.29
N LEU A 53 4.16 7.08 0.23
CA LEU A 53 3.91 7.27 1.67
C LEU A 53 2.71 6.44 2.12
N ILE A 54 1.63 6.48 1.35
CA ILE A 54 0.38 5.79 1.67
C ILE A 54 0.62 4.29 1.77
N VAL A 55 1.33 3.69 0.82
CA VAL A 55 1.59 2.24 0.87
C VAL A 55 2.50 1.84 2.03
N ILE A 56 3.49 2.67 2.39
CA ILE A 56 4.37 2.39 3.54
C ILE A 56 3.60 2.49 4.84
N ILE A 57 2.77 3.53 4.99
CA ILE A 57 1.90 3.70 6.16
C ILE A 57 0.91 2.54 6.25
N MET A 58 0.33 2.12 5.12
CA MET A 58 -0.58 0.98 5.05
C MET A 58 0.12 -0.32 5.48
N ALA A 59 1.31 -0.61 4.94
CA ALA A 59 2.11 -1.77 5.33
C ALA A 59 2.42 -1.75 6.83
N TYR A 60 2.84 -0.60 7.37
CA TYR A 60 3.13 -0.44 8.79
C TYR A 60 1.91 -0.71 9.66
N LYS A 61 0.76 -0.14 9.30
CA LYS A 61 -0.49 -0.30 10.05
C LYS A 61 -0.99 -1.74 9.97
N CYS A 62 -0.89 -2.40 8.82
CA CYS A 62 -1.26 -3.81 8.68
C CYS A 62 -0.42 -4.68 9.62
N HIS A 63 0.90 -4.46 9.64
CA HIS A 63 1.81 -5.17 10.55
C HIS A 63 1.48 -4.87 12.02
N THR A 64 1.41 -3.59 12.39
CA THR A 64 1.23 -3.15 13.79
C THR A 64 -0.10 -3.60 14.39
N TYR A 65 -1.18 -3.54 13.60
CA TYR A 65 -2.51 -3.95 14.04
C TYR A 65 -2.83 -5.41 13.74
N ASN A 66 -1.86 -6.19 13.26
CA ASN A 66 -2.02 -7.61 12.88
C ASN A 66 -3.25 -7.83 11.98
N VAL A 67 -3.44 -6.97 10.97
CA VAL A 67 -4.58 -7.09 10.06
C VAL A 67 -4.30 -8.17 9.03
N ILE A 68 -5.23 -9.11 8.95
CA ILE A 68 -5.18 -10.24 8.02
C ILE A 68 -6.05 -9.92 6.81
N VAL A 69 -5.56 -10.23 5.61
CA VAL A 69 -6.38 -10.30 4.43
C VAL A 69 -7.08 -11.65 4.38
N ASN A 70 -8.41 -11.58 4.38
CA ASN A 70 -9.31 -12.72 4.36
C ASN A 70 -9.16 -13.56 3.08
N ASP A 71 -9.58 -14.82 3.14
CA ASP A 71 -9.57 -15.72 1.99
C ASP A 71 -10.38 -15.12 0.81
N PRO A 72 -10.02 -15.40 -0.47
CA PRO A 72 -10.80 -14.92 -1.62
C PRO A 72 -12.29 -15.27 -1.56
N ASN A 73 -12.69 -16.32 -0.86
CA ASN A 73 -14.10 -16.70 -0.70
C ASN A 73 -14.82 -15.90 0.41
N GLU A 74 -14.09 -15.22 1.28
CA GLU A 74 -14.63 -14.47 2.42
C GLU A 74 -14.81 -12.98 2.11
N ASN A 75 -15.72 -12.31 2.81
CA ASN A 75 -15.91 -10.87 2.66
C ASN A 75 -14.63 -10.07 2.93
N LEU A 76 -14.47 -8.93 2.24
CA LEU A 76 -13.33 -8.05 2.44
C LEU A 76 -13.23 -7.63 3.92
N ASN A 77 -12.04 -7.72 4.49
CA ASN A 77 -11.81 -7.26 5.85
C ASN A 77 -12.00 -5.74 5.93
N ILE A 78 -13.07 -5.28 6.57
CA ILE A 78 -13.39 -3.85 6.69
C ILE A 78 -12.28 -3.05 7.36
N ARG A 79 -11.46 -3.69 8.22
CA ARG A 79 -10.29 -3.05 8.82
C ARG A 79 -9.27 -2.65 7.77
N LEU A 80 -9.08 -3.41 6.69
CA LEU A 80 -8.19 -3.01 5.59
C LEU A 80 -8.68 -1.73 4.91
N ILE A 81 -9.98 -1.58 4.73
CA ILE A 81 -10.57 -0.37 4.14
C ILE A 81 -10.31 0.83 5.05
N HIS A 82 -10.56 0.69 6.36
CA HIS A 82 -10.26 1.75 7.33
C HIS A 82 -8.78 2.10 7.35
N LEU A 83 -7.89 1.11 7.36
CA LEU A 83 -6.44 1.39 7.36
C LEU A 83 -6.00 2.05 6.06
N LEU A 84 -6.55 1.66 4.91
CA LEU A 84 -6.28 2.32 3.64
C LEU A 84 -6.73 3.78 3.66
N ALA A 85 -7.94 4.04 4.16
CA ALA A 85 -8.48 5.39 4.33
C ALA A 85 -7.57 6.26 5.21
N ILE A 86 -7.22 5.78 6.40
CA ILE A 86 -6.31 6.48 7.33
C ILE A 86 -4.95 6.70 6.69
N SER A 87 -4.42 5.69 5.97
CA SER A 87 -3.12 5.80 5.30
C SER A 87 -3.13 6.85 4.19
N MET A 88 -4.25 6.98 3.45
CA MET A 88 -4.44 8.06 2.47
C MET A 88 -4.41 9.44 3.14
N LEU A 89 -5.15 9.61 4.23
CA LEU A 89 -5.19 10.88 4.97
C LEU A 89 -3.81 11.25 5.53
N GLU A 90 -3.15 10.31 6.22
CA GLU A 90 -1.83 10.55 6.79
C GLU A 90 -0.76 10.78 5.72
N GLY A 91 -0.76 9.98 4.65
CA GLY A 91 0.20 10.11 3.55
C GLY A 91 0.06 11.45 2.83
N ASN A 92 -1.19 11.87 2.55
CA ASN A 92 -1.48 13.17 1.97
C ASN A 92 -1.01 14.32 2.88
N ALA A 93 -1.29 14.26 4.18
CA ALA A 93 -0.90 15.29 5.13
C ALA A 93 0.63 15.44 5.22
N ILE A 94 1.37 14.32 5.30
CA ILE A 94 2.84 14.33 5.30
C ILE A 94 3.37 14.92 3.99
N HIS A 95 2.82 14.51 2.85
CA HIS A 95 3.28 15.01 1.54
C HIS A 95 3.05 16.51 1.39
N GLU A 96 1.88 17.01 1.79
CA GLU A 96 1.56 18.44 1.79
C GLU A 96 2.50 19.23 2.71
N GLU A 97 2.83 18.70 3.89
CA GLU A 97 3.82 19.33 4.79
C GLU A 97 5.22 19.40 4.14
N LEU A 98 5.65 18.35 3.46
CA LEU A 98 6.94 18.31 2.77
C LEU A 98 7.00 19.29 1.59
N GLN A 99 5.89 19.41 0.85
CA GLN A 99 5.74 20.40 -0.23
C GLN A 99 5.85 21.83 0.33
N LEU A 100 5.09 22.14 1.39
CA LEU A 100 5.09 23.47 2.01
C LEU A 100 6.47 23.87 2.55
N LYS A 101 7.26 22.88 3.00
CA LYS A 101 8.63 23.09 3.51
C LYS A 101 9.70 23.04 2.42
N ASN A 102 9.35 22.85 1.15
CA ASN A 102 10.29 22.65 0.03
C ASN A 102 11.33 21.55 0.30
N LEU A 103 10.90 20.45 0.92
CA LEU A 103 11.78 19.32 1.28
C LEU A 103 11.77 18.18 0.25
N LEU A 104 10.99 18.32 -0.83
CA LEU A 104 10.87 17.35 -1.90
C LEU A 104 11.81 17.73 -3.06
N ASN A 105 12.75 16.83 -3.38
CA ASN A 105 13.57 16.96 -4.58
C ASN A 105 12.78 16.54 -5.83
N ASP A 106 11.97 15.49 -5.70
CA ASP A 106 11.01 15.02 -6.70
C ASP A 106 9.60 15.01 -6.09
N PRO A 107 8.54 15.28 -6.87
CA PRO A 107 7.16 15.19 -6.38
C PRO A 107 6.78 13.80 -5.86
N ASN A 108 7.37 12.73 -6.40
CA ASN A 108 7.13 11.34 -6.04
C ASN A 108 8.29 10.81 -5.20
N LEU A 109 7.99 10.42 -3.96
CA LEU A 109 9.00 9.83 -3.08
C LEU A 109 9.32 8.39 -3.50
N ASN A 110 10.60 8.04 -3.47
CA ASN A 110 11.03 6.64 -3.49
C ASN A 110 10.85 5.98 -2.11
N VAL A 111 11.10 4.67 -2.01
CA VAL A 111 10.92 3.91 -0.76
C VAL A 111 11.80 4.44 0.39
N PRO A 112 13.14 4.63 0.23
CA PRO A 112 13.98 5.20 1.27
C PRO A 112 13.53 6.57 1.77
N GLU A 113 13.12 7.47 0.88
CA GLU A 113 12.64 8.81 1.24
C GLU A 113 11.32 8.74 2.00
N ALA A 114 10.36 7.97 1.51
CA ALA A 114 9.09 7.80 2.19
C ALA A 114 9.25 7.10 3.55
N LEU A 115 10.18 6.15 3.69
CA LEU A 115 10.57 5.61 5.00
C LEU A 115 11.11 6.71 5.91
N LYS A 116 12.04 7.56 5.43
CA LYS A 116 12.61 8.66 6.22
C LYS A 116 11.55 9.57 6.83
N TYR A 117 10.52 9.93 6.08
CA TYR A 117 9.46 10.83 6.55
C TYR A 117 8.35 10.13 7.34
N THR A 118 8.31 8.79 7.31
CA THR A 118 7.39 7.99 8.14
C THR A 118 8.04 7.44 9.41
N LYS A 119 9.37 7.63 9.60
CA LYS A 119 10.21 6.96 10.63
C LYS A 119 9.74 7.06 12.09
N GLN A 120 9.06 8.13 12.51
CA GLN A 120 8.47 8.17 13.86
C GLN A 120 7.36 7.14 14.06
N LYS A 121 6.81 6.61 12.96
CA LYS A 121 5.74 5.62 12.92
C LYS A 121 6.14 4.33 12.20
N SER A 122 7.38 4.07 11.79
CA SER A 122 7.72 2.89 10.96
C SER A 122 8.93 2.09 11.42
N SER A 123 9.37 2.25 12.69
CA SER A 123 10.59 1.65 13.25
C SER A 123 10.76 0.13 13.06
N ASN A 124 9.68 -0.59 12.75
CA ASN A 124 9.67 -2.04 12.60
C ASN A 124 9.62 -2.52 11.14
N LEU A 125 9.53 -1.61 10.15
CA LEU A 125 9.64 -1.95 8.74
C LEU A 125 11.01 -1.55 8.20
N VAL A 126 11.80 -2.56 7.82
CA VAL A 126 13.11 -2.37 7.20
C VAL A 126 13.04 -2.87 5.77
N GLU A 127 13.58 -2.10 4.83
CA GLU A 127 13.74 -2.54 3.45
C GLU A 127 14.73 -3.72 3.41
N TRP A 128 14.26 -4.88 2.95
CA TRP A 128 15.10 -6.07 2.79
C TRP A 128 15.88 -6.06 1.47
N LYS A 129 15.19 -5.79 0.36
CA LYS A 129 15.76 -5.82 -0.98
C LYS A 129 15.07 -4.81 -1.89
N SER A 130 15.88 -4.15 -2.73
CA SER A 130 15.44 -3.24 -3.78
C SER A 130 15.97 -3.71 -5.12
N ALA A 131 15.17 -3.64 -6.18
CA ALA A 131 15.57 -4.03 -7.52
C ALA A 131 14.89 -3.14 -8.57
N ILE A 132 15.66 -2.73 -9.58
CA ILE A 132 15.20 -1.94 -10.72
C ILE A 132 15.18 -2.85 -11.94
N TYR A 133 14.04 -2.94 -12.62
CA TYR A 133 13.85 -3.75 -13.82
C TYR A 133 13.58 -2.85 -15.02
N MET A 134 14.34 -3.01 -16.10
CA MET A 134 14.15 -2.28 -17.36
C MET A 134 13.33 -3.09 -18.38
N GLU A 135 12.55 -4.05 -17.90
CA GLU A 135 11.80 -5.00 -18.72
C GLU A 135 10.30 -4.69 -18.74
N ARG A 136 9.60 -5.22 -19.74
CA ARG A 136 8.13 -5.09 -19.83
C ARG A 136 7.46 -5.89 -18.72
N LEU A 137 6.86 -5.18 -17.76
CA LEU A 137 6.15 -5.77 -16.61
C LEU A 137 5.07 -6.78 -17.02
N SER A 138 4.40 -6.58 -18.16
CA SER A 138 3.38 -7.52 -18.67
C SER A 138 3.91 -8.93 -18.92
N ARG A 139 5.24 -9.10 -19.04
CA ARG A 139 5.88 -10.40 -19.27
C ARG A 139 6.73 -10.84 -18.08
N SER A 140 7.35 -9.91 -17.35
CA SER A 140 8.34 -10.25 -16.32
C SER A 140 7.86 -10.09 -14.88
N LEU A 141 6.73 -9.42 -14.62
CA LEU A 141 6.30 -9.11 -13.25
C LEU A 141 6.12 -10.36 -12.39
N TYR A 142 5.45 -11.39 -12.92
CA TYR A 142 5.23 -12.64 -12.19
C TYR A 142 6.55 -13.31 -11.83
N ASP A 143 7.45 -13.47 -12.79
CA ASP A 143 8.74 -14.15 -12.56
C ASP A 143 9.63 -13.35 -11.60
N ASN A 144 9.64 -12.02 -11.71
CA ASN A 144 10.37 -11.15 -10.81
C ASN A 144 9.84 -11.25 -9.37
N ILE A 145 8.52 -11.17 -9.16
CA ILE A 145 7.93 -11.36 -7.83
C ILE A 145 8.23 -12.76 -7.30
N ARG A 146 8.01 -13.79 -8.12
CA ARG A 146 8.21 -15.19 -7.72
C ARG A 146 9.67 -15.48 -7.35
N HIS A 147 10.63 -14.98 -8.13
CA HIS A 147 12.05 -15.12 -7.84
C HIS A 147 12.41 -14.47 -6.50
N ASN A 148 12.02 -13.21 -6.29
CA ASN A 148 12.33 -12.51 -5.05
C ASN A 148 11.61 -13.11 -3.84
N TYR A 149 10.39 -13.61 -4.00
CA TYR A 149 9.69 -14.33 -2.94
C TYR A 149 10.42 -15.61 -2.52
N LYS A 150 10.93 -16.40 -3.49
CA LYS A 150 11.73 -17.60 -3.19
C LYS A 150 13.04 -17.25 -2.46
N GLU A 151 13.69 -16.17 -2.86
CA GLU A 151 14.89 -15.68 -2.16
C GLU A 151 14.57 -15.21 -0.75
N TRP A 152 13.44 -14.51 -0.58
CA TRP A 152 12.98 -14.06 0.74
C TRP A 152 12.76 -15.25 1.67
N LEU A 153 12.05 -16.30 1.22
CA LEU A 153 11.80 -17.52 1.99
C LEU A 153 13.08 -18.21 2.49
N LYS A 154 14.19 -18.12 1.75
CA LYS A 154 15.49 -18.67 2.18
C LYS A 154 16.17 -17.81 3.24
N SER A 155 15.89 -16.51 3.24
CA SER A 155 16.52 -15.52 4.13
C SER A 155 15.70 -15.19 5.38
N ALA A 156 14.39 -15.45 5.34
CA ALA A 156 13.47 -15.17 6.42
C ALA A 156 13.85 -15.98 7.66
N LYS A 157 14.00 -15.29 8.80
CA LYS A 157 14.33 -15.95 10.07
C LYS A 157 13.14 -16.76 10.60
N ASN A 158 11.93 -16.30 10.27
CA ASN A 158 10.69 -16.96 10.64
C ASN A 158 9.82 -17.12 9.38
N PRO A 159 9.44 -18.36 9.01
CA PRO A 159 8.61 -18.62 7.83
C PRO A 159 7.19 -18.06 7.94
N TYR A 160 6.79 -17.58 9.12
CA TYR A 160 5.49 -16.95 9.38
C TYR A 160 5.51 -15.41 9.36
N GLU A 161 6.63 -14.79 8.96
CA GLU A 161 6.70 -13.34 8.76
C GLU A 161 5.86 -12.93 7.53
N ASP A 162 5.25 -11.75 7.60
CA ASP A 162 4.55 -11.17 6.45
C ASP A 162 5.58 -10.46 5.56
N LEU A 163 5.45 -10.63 4.24
CA LEU A 163 6.24 -9.92 3.26
C LEU A 163 5.39 -8.83 2.58
N TYR A 164 5.88 -7.59 2.65
CA TYR A 164 5.31 -6.44 1.96
C TYR A 164 6.18 -6.11 0.74
N VAL A 165 5.62 -6.21 -0.46
CA VAL A 165 6.35 -5.87 -1.70
C VAL A 165 5.74 -4.61 -2.30
N LEU A 166 6.59 -3.61 -2.56
CA LEU A 166 6.19 -2.37 -3.22
C LEU A 166 6.66 -2.43 -4.67
N LEU A 167 5.74 -2.21 -5.60
CA LEU A 167 6.04 -2.02 -7.02
C LEU A 167 5.80 -0.56 -7.37
N ILE A 168 6.84 0.14 -7.82
CA ILE A 168 6.77 1.52 -8.31
C ILE A 168 6.92 1.49 -9.82
N ALA A 169 5.90 1.97 -10.53
CA ALA A 169 5.89 2.08 -12.00
C ALA A 169 4.96 3.23 -12.43
N ASP A 170 5.35 4.01 -13.43
CA ASP A 170 4.55 5.11 -14.02
C ASP A 170 3.92 6.06 -12.96
N SER A 171 4.73 6.49 -11.99
CA SER A 171 4.32 7.35 -10.85
C SER A 171 3.24 6.74 -9.94
N ARG A 172 3.04 5.41 -10.01
CA ARG A 172 2.11 4.66 -9.19
C ARG A 172 2.86 3.68 -8.33
N THR A 173 2.41 3.55 -7.09
CA THR A 173 2.94 2.55 -6.16
C THR A 173 1.85 1.55 -5.81
N VAL A 174 2.13 0.28 -6.04
CA VAL A 174 1.27 -0.85 -5.70
C VAL A 174 1.90 -1.59 -4.53
N LEU A 175 1.09 -1.90 -3.53
CA LEU A 175 1.49 -2.75 -2.42
C LEU A 175 0.97 -4.16 -2.65
N PHE A 176 1.83 -5.15 -2.50
CA PHE A 176 1.47 -6.57 -2.39
C PHE A 176 1.70 -7.01 -0.96
N LEU A 177 0.69 -7.62 -0.36
CA LEU A 177 0.77 -8.23 0.97
C LEU A 177 0.79 -9.75 0.79
N PHE A 178 1.89 -10.37 1.20
CA PHE A 178 2.03 -11.82 1.28
C PHE A 178 2.01 -12.20 2.76
N GLN A 179 0.90 -12.78 3.21
CA GLN A 179 0.73 -13.16 4.61
C GLN A 179 0.77 -14.67 4.77
N ALA A 180 1.68 -15.15 5.62
CA ALA A 180 1.84 -16.58 5.86
C ALA A 180 0.62 -17.20 6.55
N LYS A 181 -0.15 -16.39 7.30
CA LYS A 181 -1.30 -16.85 8.09
C LYS A 181 -2.57 -17.11 7.27
N SER A 182 -2.74 -16.52 6.09
CA SER A 182 -3.99 -16.60 5.33
C SER A 182 -3.89 -17.27 3.96
N ASN A 183 -2.72 -17.80 3.55
CA ASN A 183 -2.48 -18.33 2.20
C ASN A 183 -2.95 -17.39 1.06
N THR A 184 -3.18 -16.10 1.34
CA THR A 184 -3.83 -15.16 0.43
C THR A 184 -2.85 -14.04 0.08
N VAL A 185 -2.70 -13.78 -1.21
CA VAL A 185 -1.95 -12.63 -1.73
C VAL A 185 -2.93 -11.54 -2.08
N SER A 186 -2.71 -10.31 -1.60
CA SER A 186 -3.59 -9.19 -1.89
C SER A 186 -2.84 -7.98 -2.42
N LYS A 187 -3.42 -7.38 -3.47
CA LYS A 187 -2.87 -6.25 -4.20
C LYS A 187 -3.78 -5.01 -4.05
N PRO A 188 -3.67 -4.23 -2.97
CA PRO A 188 -4.26 -2.90 -2.93
C PRO A 188 -3.60 -1.99 -3.97
N GLN A 189 -4.41 -1.51 -4.92
CA GLN A 189 -4.01 -0.53 -5.91
C GLN A 189 -4.68 0.81 -5.58
N PRO A 190 -3.93 1.91 -5.40
CA PRO A 190 -4.54 3.23 -5.31
C PRO A 190 -5.17 3.57 -6.66
N VAL A 191 -6.48 3.80 -6.67
CA VAL A 191 -7.22 4.29 -7.85
C VAL A 191 -6.94 5.79 -7.96
N ILE A 192 -6.47 6.26 -9.11
CA ILE A 192 -6.35 7.68 -9.44
C ILE A 192 -6.81 7.84 -10.90
N HIS A 193 -7.78 8.74 -11.11
CA HIS A 193 -8.14 9.29 -12.42
C HIS A 193 -7.22 10.47 -12.75
#